data_AF-A0A183GLZ4-F1
#
_entry.id   AF-A0A183GLZ4-F1
#
_cell.length_a   1.000
_cell.length_b   1.000
_cell.length_c   1.000
_cell.angle_alpha   90.00
_cell.angle_beta   90.00
_cell.angle_gamma   90.00
#
_symmetry.space_group_name_H-M   'P 1'
#
loop_
_entity.id
_entity.type
_entity.pdbx_description
1 polymer ?
#
loop_
_entity_poly.entity_id
_entity_poly.type
_entity_poly.pdbx_seq_one_letter_code
_entity_poly.pdbx_strand_id
1 'polypeptide(L)'
;LENLQKELADRDVLLESQNEKVRLDVVLETSHTATALCLPCCECFFFKLRQLRCNLENLQKELADRDVLLESQNEKIGDMDRELDSSKQRLHAAMTEKGAEELHREVEAARGEVDKLLKMVRNLEKENTQLSSQCKQLQSAIERGGTDVGSGGTLTKVLSVHPMPAYRIEELEEALRESVSITAEREVHLSQQKHILHQVNQQLSDARRENAELRKRVAEGSSGEREQLMRALEAERRQHIEQLLQLKQEALLAAIAEKDAHLALLEKSRAPREEIDTVRRHKDALMRKLKQENERRAMVVRPESTASMVQPGGATVAVGGPTPFISQPSSRQGNGSF
;
A
#
# COMPACT_ATOMS: atom_id res chain seq x y z
N LEU A 1 30.61 -8.29 119.09
CA LEU A 1 29.30 -8.43 118.40
C LEU A 1 29.09 -7.27 117.43
N GLU A 2 29.16 -6.02 117.87
CA GLU A 2 28.99 -4.83 116.99
C GLU A 2 29.98 -4.77 115.81
N ASN A 3 31.27 -5.05 116.01
CA ASN A 3 32.25 -5.09 114.92
C ASN A 3 31.92 -6.15 113.86
N LEU A 4 31.45 -7.33 114.29
CA LEU A 4 31.04 -8.40 113.37
C LEU A 4 29.77 -8.02 112.61
N GLN A 5 28.82 -7.32 113.25
CA GLN A 5 27.61 -6.83 112.58
C GLN A 5 27.93 -5.76 111.53
N LYS A 6 28.88 -4.86 111.82
CA LYS A 6 29.34 -3.85 110.87
C LYS A 6 30.06 -4.47 109.67
N GLU A 7 30.97 -5.43 109.93
CA GLU A 7 31.69 -6.13 108.87
C GLU A 7 30.76 -6.96 107.97
N LEU A 8 29.70 -7.54 108.55
CA LEU A 8 28.65 -8.23 107.79
C LEU A 8 27.85 -7.26 106.92
N ALA A 9 27.45 -6.11 107.46
CA ALA A 9 26.74 -5.07 106.72
C ALA A 9 27.58 -4.46 105.57
N ASP A 10 28.86 -4.19 105.82
CA ASP A 10 29.79 -3.69 104.79
C ASP A 10 29.98 -4.75 103.67
N ARG A 11 30.00 -6.03 104.03
CA ARG A 11 30.07 -7.14 103.05
C ARG A 11 28.78 -7.27 102.24
N ASP A 12 27.62 -7.09 102.87
CA ASP A 12 26.33 -7.14 102.19
C ASP A 12 26.19 -5.97 101.20
N VAL A 13 26.63 -4.76 101.56
CA VAL A 13 26.68 -3.60 100.64
C VAL A 13 27.64 -3.85 99.46
N LEU A 14 28.79 -4.47 99.71
CA LEU A 14 29.74 -4.82 98.66
C LEU A 14 29.17 -5.88 97.71
N LEU A 15 28.46 -6.88 98.24
CA LEU A 15 27.77 -7.91 97.45
C LEU A 15 26.62 -7.32 96.63
N GLU A 16 25.84 -6.40 97.20
CA GLU A 16 24.81 -5.66 96.45
C GLU A 16 25.41 -4.83 95.32
N SER A 17 26.52 -4.13 95.57
CA SER A 17 27.26 -3.37 94.56
C SER A 17 27.81 -4.28 93.43
N GLN A 18 28.35 -5.45 93.77
CA GLN A 18 28.80 -6.43 92.79
C GLN A 18 27.64 -7.02 91.99
N ASN A 19 26.53 -7.35 92.63
CA ASN A 19 25.33 -7.85 91.95
C ASN A 19 24.73 -6.80 91.01
N GLU A 20 24.72 -5.52 91.42
CA GLU A 20 24.25 -4.43 90.57
C GLU A 20 25.18 -4.19 89.38
N LYS A 21 26.51 -4.30 89.58
CA LYS A 21 27.47 -4.25 88.49
C LYS A 21 27.26 -5.38 87.48
N VAL A 22 27.07 -6.62 87.94
CA VAL A 22 26.78 -7.76 87.07
C VAL A 22 25.47 -7.56 86.31
N ARG A 23 24.42 -7.02 86.96
CA ARG A 23 23.16 -6.68 86.27
C ARG A 23 23.38 -5.63 85.19
N LEU A 24 24.16 -4.59 85.47
CA LEU A 24 24.45 -3.53 84.51
C LEU A 24 25.24 -4.07 83.32
N ASP A 25 26.23 -4.94 83.56
CA ASP A 25 27.03 -5.58 82.52
C ASP A 25 26.15 -6.45 81.59
N VAL A 26 25.21 -7.22 82.17
CA VAL A 26 24.24 -8.02 81.38
C VAL A 26 23.31 -7.13 80.56
N VAL A 27 22.85 -6.00 81.10
CA VAL A 27 22.00 -5.05 80.36
C VAL A 27 22.77 -4.39 79.21
N LEU A 28 24.05 -4.07 79.40
CA LEU A 28 24.90 -3.52 78.35
C LEU A 28 25.18 -4.55 77.25
N GLU A 29 25.51 -5.79 77.60
CA GLU A 29 25.73 -6.86 76.62
C GLU A 29 24.47 -7.18 75.81
N THR A 30 23.29 -7.25 76.46
CA THR A 30 22.01 -7.47 75.77
C THR A 30 21.65 -6.30 74.85
N SER A 31 21.93 -5.06 75.25
CA SER A 31 21.76 -3.87 74.40
C SER A 31 22.70 -3.89 73.19
N HIS A 32 23.97 -4.22 73.39
CA HIS A 32 24.97 -4.28 72.32
C HIS A 32 24.64 -5.40 71.31
N THR A 33 24.25 -6.57 71.80
CA THR A 33 23.86 -7.70 70.93
C THR A 33 22.57 -7.43 70.17
N ALA A 34 21.55 -6.83 70.82
CA ALA A 34 20.33 -6.40 70.14
C ALA A 34 20.63 -5.36 69.03
N THR A 35 21.53 -4.41 69.31
CA THR A 35 21.95 -3.39 68.34
C THR A 35 22.72 -4.02 67.18
N ALA A 36 23.64 -4.94 67.46
CA ALA A 36 24.44 -5.64 66.45
C ALA A 36 23.60 -6.52 65.50
N LEU A 37 22.48 -7.06 65.96
CA LEU A 37 21.55 -7.84 65.14
C LEU A 37 20.60 -6.94 64.32
N CYS A 38 20.22 -5.78 64.85
CA CYS A 38 19.25 -4.88 64.21
C CYS A 38 19.86 -4.04 63.07
N LEU A 39 21.11 -3.59 63.23
CA LEU A 39 21.84 -2.77 62.24
C LEU A 39 21.93 -3.42 60.84
N PRO A 40 22.38 -4.68 60.68
CA PRO A 40 22.45 -5.34 59.37
C PRO A 40 21.07 -5.53 58.72
N CYS A 41 20.03 -5.78 59.53
CA CYS A 41 18.65 -5.90 59.05
C CYS A 41 18.15 -4.55 58.50
N CYS A 42 18.44 -3.44 59.18
CA CYS A 42 18.16 -2.09 58.71
C CYS A 42 18.93 -1.76 57.42
N GLU A 43 20.22 -2.06 57.34
CA GLU A 43 21.03 -1.82 56.14
C GLU A 43 20.53 -2.60 54.91
N CYS A 44 20.13 -3.86 55.09
CA CYS A 44 19.54 -4.67 54.03
C CYS A 44 18.22 -4.07 53.52
N PHE A 45 17.38 -3.58 54.44
CA PHE A 45 16.14 -2.89 54.09
C PHE A 45 16.40 -1.58 53.33
N PHE A 46 17.36 -0.77 53.76
CA PHE A 46 17.75 0.46 53.05
C PHE A 46 18.31 0.17 51.65
N PHE A 47 19.10 -0.89 51.48
CA PHE A 47 19.59 -1.32 50.17
C PHE A 47 18.43 -1.70 49.25
N LYS A 48 17.46 -2.50 49.74
CA LYS A 48 16.27 -2.89 48.99
C LYS A 48 15.43 -1.69 48.58
N LEU A 49 15.22 -0.73 49.50
CA LEU A 49 14.53 0.53 49.24
C LEU A 49 15.23 1.36 48.17
N ARG A 50 16.57 1.45 48.22
CA ARG A 50 17.37 2.17 47.22
C ARG A 50 17.26 1.51 45.84
N GLN A 51 17.30 0.19 45.79
CA GLN A 51 17.13 -0.57 44.55
C GLN A 51 15.73 -0.36 43.94
N LEU A 52 14.67 -0.47 44.75
CA LEU A 52 13.29 -0.21 44.32
C LEU A 52 13.10 1.21 43.80
N ARG A 53 13.71 2.20 44.46
CA ARG A 53 13.69 3.60 44.02
C ARG A 53 14.34 3.78 42.66
N CYS A 54 15.54 3.22 42.46
CA CYS A 54 16.24 3.25 41.18
C CYS A 54 15.43 2.57 40.06
N ASN A 55 14.79 1.43 40.37
CA ASN A 55 13.93 0.75 39.41
C ASN A 55 12.71 1.59 39.03
N LEU A 56 12.07 2.26 39.99
CA LEU A 56 10.95 3.17 39.72
C LEU A 56 11.39 4.35 38.85
N GLU A 57 12.55 4.95 39.12
CA GLU A 57 13.11 6.03 38.31
C GLU A 57 13.40 5.58 36.87
N ASN A 58 13.94 4.37 36.68
CA ASN A 58 14.18 3.82 35.35
C ASN A 58 12.88 3.55 34.59
N LEU A 59 11.89 2.94 35.25
CA LEU A 59 10.57 2.70 34.66
C LEU A 59 9.85 4.00 34.30
N GLN A 60 9.97 5.04 35.14
CA GLN A 60 9.42 6.36 34.85
C GLN A 60 10.07 6.99 33.61
N LYS A 61 11.39 6.88 33.46
CA LYS A 61 12.08 7.35 32.24
C LYS A 61 11.64 6.57 31.01
N GLU A 62 11.57 5.25 31.09
CA GLU A 62 11.10 4.44 29.96
C GLU A 62 9.66 4.74 29.57
N LEU A 63 8.78 5.06 30.53
CA LEU A 63 7.42 5.50 30.23
C LEU A 63 7.41 6.85 29.52
N ALA A 64 8.19 7.82 30.00
CA ALA A 64 8.30 9.13 29.35
C ALA A 64 8.84 9.02 27.92
N ASP A 65 9.86 8.18 27.67
CA ASP A 65 10.39 7.95 26.33
C ASP A 65 9.35 7.30 25.42
N ARG A 66 8.54 6.36 25.95
CA ARG A 66 7.43 5.75 25.21
C ARG A 66 6.34 6.76 24.89
N ASP A 67 6.01 7.67 25.80
CA ASP A 67 5.02 8.73 25.57
C ASP A 67 5.45 9.65 24.42
N VAL A 68 6.72 10.09 24.40
CA VAL A 68 7.27 10.88 23.29
C VAL A 68 7.19 10.13 21.96
N LEU A 69 7.49 8.83 21.96
CA LEU A 69 7.40 8.01 20.75
C LEU A 69 5.94 7.89 20.26
N LEU A 70 4.99 7.72 21.17
CA LEU A 70 3.56 7.67 20.85
C LEU A 70 3.06 9.00 20.28
N GLU A 71 3.48 10.14 20.85
CA GLU A 71 3.17 11.46 20.32
C GLU A 71 3.68 11.63 18.88
N SER A 72 4.95 11.26 18.63
CA SER A 72 5.53 11.30 17.28
C SER A 72 4.79 10.39 16.29
N GLN A 73 4.39 9.20 16.71
CA GLN A 73 3.60 8.30 15.87
C GLN A 73 2.21 8.86 15.57
N ASN A 74 1.54 9.47 16.56
CA ASN A 74 0.25 10.11 16.37
C ASN A 74 0.32 11.30 15.41
N GLU A 75 1.38 12.12 15.50
CA GLU A 75 1.62 13.20 14.55
C GLU A 75 1.78 12.67 13.12
N LYS A 76 2.58 11.61 12.94
CA LYS A 76 2.75 10.95 11.64
C LYS A 76 1.46 10.36 11.08
N ILE A 77 0.62 9.75 11.93
CA ILE A 77 -0.72 9.27 11.52
C ILE A 77 -1.56 10.46 11.05
N GLY A 78 -1.55 11.57 11.81
CA GLY A 78 -2.25 12.79 11.42
C GLY A 78 -1.79 13.36 10.07
N ASP A 79 -0.48 13.33 9.78
CA ASP A 79 0.04 13.75 8.47
C ASP A 79 -0.43 12.83 7.34
N MET A 80 -0.38 11.52 7.55
CA MET A 80 -0.90 10.55 6.58
C MET A 80 -2.39 10.73 6.32
N ASP A 81 -3.18 11.03 7.36
CA ASP A 81 -4.61 11.30 7.23
C ASP A 81 -4.87 12.55 6.38
N ARG A 82 -4.12 13.63 6.60
CA ARG A 82 -4.21 14.87 5.80
C ARG A 82 -3.82 14.63 4.34
N GLU A 83 -2.77 13.86 4.09
CA GLU A 83 -2.35 13.49 2.74
C GLU A 83 -3.40 12.63 2.04
N LEU A 84 -3.97 11.67 2.76
CA LEU A 84 -5.03 10.81 2.26
C LEU A 84 -6.27 11.63 1.86
N ASP A 85 -6.69 12.55 2.71
CA ASP A 85 -7.84 13.41 2.42
C ASP A 85 -7.56 14.38 1.27
N SER A 86 -6.35 14.92 1.18
CA SER A 86 -5.92 15.71 0.01
C SER A 86 -5.93 14.88 -1.28
N SER A 87 -5.53 13.61 -1.21
CA SER A 87 -5.56 12.70 -2.34
C SER A 87 -6.99 12.34 -2.75
N LYS A 88 -7.89 12.08 -1.78
CA LYS A 88 -9.32 11.86 -2.02
C LYS A 88 -9.97 13.08 -2.67
N GLN A 89 -9.69 14.29 -2.20
CA GLN A 89 -10.23 15.52 -2.78
C GLN A 89 -9.76 15.71 -4.23
N ARG A 90 -8.47 15.49 -4.51
CA ARG A 90 -7.94 15.53 -5.88
C ARG A 90 -8.60 14.51 -6.79
N LEU A 91 -8.79 13.28 -6.32
CA LEU A 91 -9.47 12.24 -7.09
C LEU A 91 -10.93 12.61 -7.35
N HIS A 92 -11.65 13.10 -6.34
CA HIS A 92 -13.03 13.53 -6.48
C HIS A 92 -13.15 14.68 -7.49
N ALA A 93 -12.29 15.71 -7.39
CA ALA A 93 -12.25 16.82 -8.33
C ALA A 93 -11.98 16.34 -9.76
N ALA A 94 -10.98 15.47 -9.95
CA ALA A 94 -10.66 14.90 -11.26
C ALA A 94 -11.81 14.07 -11.84
N MET A 95 -12.55 13.33 -11.01
CA MET A 95 -13.71 12.56 -11.47
C MET A 95 -14.89 13.47 -11.87
N THR A 96 -15.16 14.52 -11.10
CA THR A 96 -16.28 15.43 -11.38
C THR A 96 -16.00 16.37 -12.54
N GLU A 97 -14.81 16.96 -12.59
CA GLU A 97 -14.43 17.95 -13.60
C GLU A 97 -14.20 17.27 -14.95
N LYS A 98 -13.40 16.19 -14.99
CA LYS A 98 -13.12 15.47 -16.23
C LYS A 98 -14.36 14.81 -16.81
N GLY A 99 -15.22 14.21 -15.97
CA GLY A 99 -16.47 13.60 -16.42
C GLY A 99 -17.46 14.63 -16.97
N ALA A 100 -17.59 15.80 -16.33
CA ALA A 100 -18.45 16.87 -16.81
C ALA A 100 -17.95 17.49 -18.12
N GLU A 101 -16.65 17.72 -18.24
CA GLU A 101 -16.03 18.25 -19.46
C GLU A 101 -16.16 17.29 -20.64
N GLU A 102 -15.98 15.99 -20.42
CA GLU A 102 -16.05 14.97 -21.47
C GLU A 102 -17.47 14.82 -22.01
N LEU A 103 -18.48 14.78 -21.12
CA LEU A 103 -19.90 14.83 -21.49
C LEU A 103 -20.25 16.13 -22.23
N HIS A 104 -19.74 17.28 -21.77
CA HIS A 104 -19.98 18.55 -22.44
C HIS A 104 -19.40 18.55 -23.87
N ARG A 105 -18.19 18.00 -24.04
CA ARG A 105 -17.51 17.88 -25.34
C ARG A 105 -18.28 16.97 -26.30
N GLU A 106 -18.81 15.85 -25.82
CA GLU A 106 -19.67 14.94 -26.60
C GLU A 106 -20.98 15.60 -27.02
N VAL A 107 -21.63 16.35 -26.12
CA VAL A 107 -22.86 17.10 -26.44
C VAL A 107 -22.61 18.16 -27.52
N GLU A 108 -21.51 18.90 -27.43
CA GLU A 108 -21.15 19.91 -28.44
C GLU A 108 -20.79 19.27 -29.79
N ALA A 109 -20.09 18.12 -29.78
CA ALA A 109 -19.82 17.36 -31.01
C ALA A 109 -21.12 16.86 -31.67
N ALA A 110 -22.06 16.32 -30.88
CA ALA A 110 -23.37 15.89 -31.37
C ALA A 110 -24.19 17.05 -31.95
N ARG A 111 -24.18 18.22 -31.29
CA ARG A 111 -24.82 19.45 -31.81
C ARG A 111 -24.22 19.87 -33.15
N GLY A 112 -22.90 19.85 -33.28
CA GLY A 112 -22.22 20.17 -34.53
C GLY A 112 -22.59 19.22 -35.67
N GLU A 113 -22.80 17.94 -35.38
CA GLU A 113 -23.23 16.96 -36.39
C GLU A 113 -24.69 17.18 -36.80
N VAL A 114 -25.57 17.48 -35.85
CA VAL A 114 -26.97 17.86 -36.12
C VAL A 114 -27.03 19.08 -37.05
N ASP A 115 -26.19 20.10 -36.83
CA ASP A 115 -26.14 21.28 -37.69
C ASP A 115 -25.67 20.98 -39.12
N LYS A 116 -24.70 20.07 -39.29
CA LYS A 116 -24.27 19.63 -40.62
C LYS A 116 -25.38 18.88 -41.35
N LEU A 117 -26.04 17.96 -40.66
CA LEU A 117 -27.17 17.21 -41.21
C LEU A 117 -28.32 18.14 -41.60
N LEU A 118 -28.66 19.13 -40.77
CA LEU A 118 -29.67 20.14 -41.09
C LEU A 118 -29.29 20.96 -42.33
N LYS A 119 -28.02 21.32 -42.52
CA LYS A 119 -27.56 22.00 -43.74
C LYS A 119 -27.71 21.09 -44.97
N MET A 120 -27.36 19.82 -44.85
CA MET A 120 -27.50 18.86 -45.94
C MET A 120 -28.97 18.65 -46.32
N VAL A 121 -29.87 18.48 -45.34
CA VAL A 121 -31.31 18.36 -45.58
C VAL A 121 -31.84 19.58 -46.31
N ARG A 122 -31.50 20.81 -45.88
CA ARG A 122 -31.93 22.04 -46.58
C ARG A 122 -31.41 22.11 -48.02
N ASN A 123 -30.20 21.62 -48.29
CA ASN A 123 -29.65 21.59 -49.64
C ASN A 123 -30.39 20.56 -50.51
N LEU A 124 -30.64 19.36 -49.99
CA LEU A 124 -31.42 18.32 -50.68
C LEU A 124 -32.86 18.77 -50.93
N GLU A 125 -33.49 19.48 -49.99
CA GLU A 125 -34.81 20.08 -50.20
C GLU A 125 -34.80 21.09 -51.35
N LYS A 126 -33.78 21.95 -51.43
CA LYS A 126 -33.61 22.89 -52.56
C LYS A 126 -33.42 22.14 -53.88
N GLU A 127 -32.52 21.16 -53.94
CA GLU A 127 -32.28 20.36 -55.13
C GLU A 127 -33.55 19.62 -55.57
N ASN A 128 -34.31 19.06 -54.63
CA ASN A 128 -35.56 18.38 -54.90
C ASN A 128 -36.63 19.34 -55.47
N THR A 129 -36.76 20.54 -54.91
CA THR A 129 -37.66 21.57 -55.47
C THR A 129 -37.24 21.99 -56.88
N GLN A 130 -35.93 22.12 -57.13
CA GLN A 130 -35.38 22.49 -58.44
C GLN A 130 -35.62 21.39 -59.48
N LEU A 131 -35.31 20.13 -59.15
CA LEU A 131 -35.58 18.97 -60.01
C LEU A 131 -37.07 18.82 -60.28
N SER A 132 -37.92 18.98 -59.27
CA SER A 132 -39.38 18.94 -59.45
C SER A 132 -39.86 20.02 -60.43
N SER A 133 -39.31 21.23 -60.37
CA SER A 133 -39.63 22.30 -61.32
C SER A 133 -39.15 22.00 -62.74
N GLN A 134 -37.96 21.39 -62.91
CA GLN A 134 -37.43 20.97 -64.20
C GLN A 134 -38.29 19.85 -64.80
N CYS A 135 -38.67 18.85 -64.01
CA CYS A 135 -39.57 17.78 -64.45
C CYS A 135 -40.91 18.35 -64.92
N LYS A 136 -41.50 19.30 -64.18
CA LYS A 136 -42.74 19.98 -64.59
C LYS A 136 -42.57 20.75 -65.91
N GLN A 137 -41.46 21.48 -66.08
CA GLN A 137 -41.17 22.20 -67.34
C GLN A 137 -40.98 21.25 -68.52
N LEU A 138 -40.27 20.14 -68.34
CA LEU A 138 -40.07 19.11 -69.37
C LEU A 138 -41.39 18.43 -69.74
N GLN A 139 -42.24 18.09 -68.77
CA GLN A 139 -43.60 17.60 -69.04
C GLN A 139 -44.41 18.60 -69.85
N SER A 140 -44.39 19.89 -69.47
CA SER A 140 -45.09 20.94 -70.22
C SER A 140 -44.52 21.12 -71.64
N ALA A 141 -43.21 20.90 -71.84
CA ALA A 141 -42.56 20.97 -73.14
C ALA A 141 -42.91 19.76 -74.02
N ILE A 142 -43.02 18.56 -73.45
CA ILE A 142 -43.46 17.35 -74.15
C ILE A 142 -44.94 17.46 -74.55
N GLU A 143 -45.80 17.98 -73.66
CA GLU A 143 -47.22 18.23 -73.98
C GLU A 143 -47.40 19.27 -75.10
N ARG A 144 -46.49 20.27 -75.20
CA ARG A 144 -46.46 21.24 -76.30
C ARG A 144 -45.73 20.75 -77.56
N GLY A 145 -44.83 19.77 -77.42
CA GLY A 145 -44.00 19.20 -78.48
C GLY A 145 -44.53 17.87 -79.04
N GLY A 146 -45.70 17.40 -78.59
CA GLY A 146 -46.36 16.17 -79.04
C GLY A 146 -46.89 16.19 -80.49
N THR A 147 -46.50 17.19 -81.29
CA THR A 147 -46.74 17.27 -82.73
C THR A 147 -45.51 17.82 -83.43
N ASP A 148 -44.37 17.12 -83.42
CA ASP A 148 -43.59 16.91 -84.65
C ASP A 148 -42.45 15.89 -84.46
N VAL A 149 -42.12 15.22 -85.56
CA VAL A 149 -41.20 14.09 -85.69
C VAL A 149 -39.75 14.56 -85.91
N GLY A 150 -38.78 13.88 -85.27
CA GLY A 150 -37.57 13.43 -85.99
C GLY A 150 -36.19 14.00 -85.62
N SER A 151 -35.21 13.07 -85.62
CA SER A 151 -33.76 13.25 -85.83
C SER A 151 -32.95 13.87 -84.66
N GLY A 152 -31.78 13.39 -84.24
CA GLY A 152 -30.81 12.47 -84.83
C GLY A 152 -29.40 13.02 -84.58
N GLY A 153 -28.59 12.29 -83.79
CA GLY A 153 -27.12 12.31 -83.83
C GLY A 153 -26.37 13.47 -83.16
N THR A 154 -25.61 13.18 -82.10
CA THR A 154 -24.26 13.73 -81.80
C THR A 154 -23.71 13.01 -80.56
N LEU A 155 -22.99 11.87 -80.72
CA LEU A 155 -22.30 11.24 -79.58
C LEU A 155 -21.02 10.47 -79.96
N THR A 156 -20.21 11.01 -80.87
CA THR A 156 -19.00 10.31 -81.35
C THR A 156 -17.81 11.24 -81.51
N LYS A 157 -17.37 11.89 -80.42
CA LYS A 157 -16.15 12.72 -80.43
C LYS A 157 -15.44 12.75 -79.06
N VAL A 158 -15.04 11.59 -78.52
CA VAL A 158 -14.23 11.51 -77.28
C VAL A 158 -13.09 10.46 -77.32
N LEU A 159 -12.77 9.84 -78.46
CA LEU A 159 -11.79 8.73 -78.51
C LEU A 159 -10.38 9.13 -78.98
N SER A 160 -9.88 10.29 -78.59
CA SER A 160 -8.47 10.66 -78.88
C SER A 160 -7.81 11.28 -77.65
N VAL A 161 -7.31 10.44 -76.75
CA VAL A 161 -6.35 10.83 -75.71
C VAL A 161 -5.32 9.70 -75.54
N HIS A 162 -4.05 10.11 -75.60
CA HIS A 162 -2.72 9.49 -75.42
C HIS A 162 -2.55 8.18 -74.61
N PRO A 163 -1.36 7.53 -74.65
CA PRO A 163 -1.00 6.32 -73.85
C PRO A 163 -0.90 6.52 -72.32
N MET A 164 -1.29 7.69 -71.81
CA MET A 164 -1.34 8.02 -70.38
C MET A 164 -2.34 7.21 -69.51
N PRO A 165 -3.46 6.63 -70.01
CA PRO A 165 -4.40 5.95 -69.15
C PRO A 165 -3.83 4.64 -68.61
N ALA A 166 -2.94 3.94 -69.31
CA ALA A 166 -2.41 2.67 -68.83
C ALA A 166 -1.54 2.83 -67.56
N TYR A 167 -0.61 3.80 -67.56
CA TYR A 167 0.20 4.12 -66.37
C TYR A 167 -0.66 4.66 -65.22
N ARG A 168 -1.65 5.51 -65.54
CA ARG A 168 -2.59 6.02 -64.53
C ARG A 168 -3.48 4.92 -63.95
N ILE A 169 -3.88 3.94 -64.76
CA ILE A 169 -4.65 2.77 -64.32
C ILE A 169 -3.77 1.90 -63.42
N GLU A 170 -2.53 1.63 -63.79
CA GLU A 170 -1.58 0.84 -62.98
C GLU A 170 -1.30 1.50 -61.62
N GLU A 171 -1.08 2.82 -61.57
CA GLU A 171 -0.90 3.58 -60.33
C GLU A 171 -2.14 3.54 -59.43
N LEU A 172 -3.35 3.63 -60.02
CA LEU A 172 -4.61 3.51 -59.29
C LEU A 172 -4.87 2.09 -58.79
N GLU A 173 -4.49 1.07 -59.56
CA GLU A 173 -4.56 -0.33 -59.13
C GLU A 173 -3.58 -0.60 -57.98
N GLU A 174 -2.39 -0.02 -58.02
CA GLU A 174 -1.40 -0.14 -56.95
C GLU A 174 -1.85 0.58 -55.68
N ALA A 175 -2.34 1.82 -55.79
CA ALA A 175 -2.95 2.54 -54.66
C ALA A 175 -4.16 1.78 -54.09
N LEU A 176 -4.94 1.10 -54.94
CA LEU A 176 -6.05 0.26 -54.49
C LEU A 176 -5.53 -0.98 -53.74
N ARG A 177 -4.51 -1.68 -54.25
CA ARG A 177 -3.87 -2.81 -53.56
C ARG A 177 -3.33 -2.40 -52.18
N GLU A 178 -2.64 -1.27 -52.10
CA GLU A 178 -2.17 -0.69 -50.84
C GLU A 178 -3.34 -0.34 -49.90
N SER A 179 -4.39 0.31 -50.40
CA SER A 179 -5.56 0.66 -49.59
C SER A 179 -6.28 -0.56 -49.00
N VAL A 180 -6.34 -1.66 -49.77
CA VAL A 180 -6.92 -2.93 -49.32
C VAL A 180 -6.00 -3.59 -48.28
N SER A 181 -4.69 -3.60 -48.50
CA SER A 181 -3.71 -4.13 -47.52
C SER A 181 -3.79 -3.38 -46.19
N ILE A 182 -3.79 -2.05 -46.22
CA ILE A 182 -3.92 -1.18 -45.03
C ILE A 182 -5.25 -1.46 -44.32
N THR A 183 -6.33 -1.62 -45.07
CA THR A 183 -7.65 -1.93 -44.48
C THR A 183 -7.66 -3.31 -43.81
N ALA A 184 -7.09 -4.33 -44.45
CA ALA A 184 -6.98 -5.67 -43.88
C ALA A 184 -6.11 -5.69 -42.60
N GLU A 185 -4.95 -5.03 -42.62
CA GLU A 185 -4.10 -4.89 -41.42
C GLU A 185 -4.83 -4.17 -40.28
N ARG A 186 -5.54 -3.09 -40.60
CA ARG A 186 -6.35 -2.35 -39.62
C ARG A 186 -7.47 -3.20 -39.05
N GLU A 187 -8.14 -4.01 -39.86
CA GLU A 187 -9.19 -4.93 -39.40
C GLU A 187 -8.63 -6.01 -38.47
N VAL A 188 -7.47 -6.58 -38.79
CA VAL A 188 -6.77 -7.54 -37.92
C VAL A 188 -6.41 -6.89 -36.58
N HIS A 189 -5.84 -5.68 -36.60
CA HIS A 189 -5.53 -4.95 -35.37
C HIS A 189 -6.77 -4.59 -34.55
N LEU A 190 -7.87 -4.18 -35.20
CA LEU A 190 -9.15 -3.92 -34.54
C LEU A 190 -9.73 -5.19 -33.90
N SER A 191 -9.64 -6.33 -34.58
CA SER A 191 -10.05 -7.63 -34.05
C SER A 191 -9.22 -8.03 -32.83
N GLN A 192 -7.89 -7.89 -32.91
CA GLN A 192 -6.98 -8.14 -31.78
C GLN A 192 -7.28 -7.22 -30.60
N GLN A 193 -7.48 -5.91 -30.83
CA GLN A 193 -7.87 -4.98 -29.77
C GLN A 193 -9.20 -5.35 -29.12
N LYS A 194 -10.22 -5.71 -29.92
CA LYS A 194 -11.51 -6.17 -29.38
C LYS A 194 -11.36 -7.43 -28.53
N HIS A 195 -10.52 -8.36 -28.96
CA HIS A 195 -10.23 -9.57 -28.20
C HIS A 195 -9.56 -9.27 -26.86
N ILE A 196 -8.52 -8.42 -26.86
CA ILE A 196 -7.83 -7.99 -25.63
C ILE A 196 -8.80 -7.24 -24.71
N LEU A 197 -9.62 -6.34 -25.25
CA LEU A 197 -10.61 -5.58 -24.49
C LEU A 197 -11.64 -6.52 -23.84
N HIS A 198 -12.12 -7.51 -24.58
CA HIS A 198 -13.02 -8.53 -24.04
C HIS A 198 -12.36 -9.34 -22.91
N GLN A 199 -11.10 -9.75 -23.09
CA GLN A 199 -10.34 -10.48 -22.08
C GLN A 199 -10.13 -9.65 -20.82
N VAL A 200 -9.75 -8.37 -20.96
CA VAL A 200 -9.57 -7.44 -19.82
C VAL A 200 -10.88 -7.19 -19.09
N ASN A 201 -11.99 -7.01 -19.83
CA ASN A 201 -13.31 -6.84 -19.22
C ASN A 201 -13.76 -8.10 -18.44
N GLN A 202 -13.47 -9.29 -18.98
CA GLN A 202 -13.76 -10.54 -18.28
C GLN A 202 -12.94 -10.65 -16.99
N GLN A 203 -11.62 -10.40 -17.05
CA GLN A 203 -10.75 -10.38 -15.87
C GLN A 203 -11.20 -9.36 -14.82
N LEU A 204 -11.64 -8.17 -15.25
CA LEU A 204 -12.17 -7.14 -14.34
C LEU A 204 -13.47 -7.59 -13.67
N SER A 205 -14.35 -8.26 -14.41
CA SER A 205 -15.59 -8.82 -13.87
C SER A 205 -15.31 -9.91 -12.83
N ASP A 206 -14.39 -10.82 -13.12
CA ASP A 206 -13.99 -11.89 -12.21
C ASP A 206 -13.34 -11.34 -10.94
N ALA A 207 -12.44 -10.36 -11.07
CA ALA A 207 -11.82 -9.69 -9.92
C ALA A 207 -12.85 -8.94 -9.05
N ARG A 208 -13.87 -8.31 -9.66
CA ARG A 208 -14.96 -7.68 -8.92
C ARG A 208 -15.80 -8.70 -8.15
N ARG A 209 -16.10 -9.85 -8.76
CA ARG A 209 -16.83 -10.93 -8.11
C ARG A 209 -16.04 -11.48 -6.92
N GLU A 210 -14.77 -11.80 -7.13
CA GLU A 210 -13.88 -12.30 -6.08
C GLU A 210 -13.75 -11.29 -4.92
N ASN A 211 -13.62 -9.99 -5.22
CA ASN A 211 -13.56 -8.96 -4.18
C ASN A 211 -14.86 -8.90 -3.35
N ALA A 212 -16.02 -9.04 -3.99
CA ALA A 212 -17.30 -9.09 -3.29
C ALA A 212 -17.41 -10.33 -2.40
N GLU A 213 -16.96 -11.49 -2.88
CA GLU A 213 -16.92 -12.73 -2.11
C GLU A 213 -15.97 -12.63 -0.91
N LEU A 214 -14.77 -12.06 -1.09
CA LEU A 214 -13.83 -11.81 -0.01
C LEU A 214 -14.42 -10.87 1.05
N ARG A 215 -15.06 -9.77 0.64
CA ARG A 215 -15.74 -8.85 1.57
C ARG A 215 -16.83 -9.54 2.37
N LYS A 216 -17.62 -10.39 1.71
CA LYS A 216 -18.64 -11.21 2.37
C LYS A 216 -18.03 -12.16 3.38
N ARG A 217 -16.95 -12.89 3.02
CA ARG A 217 -16.23 -13.80 3.91
C ARG A 217 -15.62 -13.09 5.12
N VAL A 218 -15.16 -11.84 4.96
CA VAL A 218 -14.65 -11.03 6.07
C VAL A 218 -15.79 -10.55 6.98
N ALA A 219 -16.94 -10.18 6.43
CA ALA A 219 -18.08 -9.67 7.20
C ALA A 219 -18.83 -10.77 7.96
N GLU A 220 -19.01 -11.94 7.34
CA GLU A 220 -19.83 -13.06 7.86
C GLU A 220 -18.99 -14.17 8.52
N GLY A 221 -17.66 -14.14 8.35
CA GLY A 221 -16.76 -15.19 8.84
C GLY A 221 -16.52 -15.17 10.34
N SER A 222 -16.36 -16.36 10.91
CA SER A 222 -15.90 -16.55 12.30
C SER A 222 -14.49 -15.96 12.53
N SER A 223 -14.08 -15.75 13.78
CA SER A 223 -12.72 -15.23 14.07
C SER A 223 -11.62 -16.11 13.46
N GLY A 224 -11.76 -17.44 13.58
CA GLY A 224 -10.78 -18.39 13.04
C GLY A 224 -10.71 -18.39 11.50
N GLU A 225 -11.84 -18.24 10.81
CA GLU A 225 -11.86 -18.12 9.34
C GLU A 225 -11.23 -16.81 8.86
N ARG A 226 -11.46 -15.71 9.59
CA ARG A 226 -10.82 -14.41 9.32
C ARG A 226 -9.30 -14.50 9.53
N GLU A 227 -8.84 -15.13 10.60
CA GLU A 227 -7.40 -15.36 10.86
C GLU A 227 -6.75 -16.27 9.82
N GLN A 228 -7.45 -17.30 9.33
CA GLN A 228 -6.98 -18.14 8.24
C GLN A 228 -6.90 -17.36 6.92
N LEU A 229 -7.91 -16.55 6.61
CA LEU A 229 -7.93 -15.71 5.42
C LEU A 229 -6.79 -14.67 5.44
N MET A 230 -6.55 -14.03 6.59
CA MET A 230 -5.43 -13.09 6.77
C MET A 230 -4.08 -13.77 6.52
N ARG A 231 -3.85 -14.96 7.09
CA ARG A 231 -2.62 -15.73 6.83
C ARG A 231 -2.46 -16.13 5.37
N ALA A 232 -3.57 -16.50 4.70
CA ALA A 232 -3.55 -16.81 3.27
C ALA A 232 -3.16 -15.58 2.42
N LEU A 233 -3.74 -14.41 2.71
CA LEU A 233 -3.40 -13.16 2.03
C LEU A 233 -1.95 -12.72 2.30
N GLU A 234 -1.44 -12.92 3.52
CA GLU A 234 -0.04 -12.67 3.84
C GLU A 234 0.90 -13.59 3.06
N ALA A 235 0.56 -14.87 2.93
CA ALA A 235 1.32 -15.83 2.14
C ALA A 235 1.31 -15.46 0.64
N GLU A 236 0.13 -15.12 0.10
CA GLU A 236 -0.02 -14.68 -1.28
C GLU A 236 0.77 -13.39 -1.55
N ARG A 237 0.69 -12.41 -0.64
CA ARG A 237 1.48 -11.18 -0.72
C ARG A 237 2.98 -11.46 -0.72
N ARG A 238 3.45 -12.39 0.12
CA ARG A 238 4.87 -12.82 0.14
C ARG A 238 5.27 -13.45 -1.19
N GLN A 239 4.43 -14.33 -1.75
CA GLN A 239 4.66 -14.95 -3.05
C GLN A 239 4.73 -13.90 -4.18
N HIS A 240 3.81 -12.94 -4.22
CA HIS A 240 3.82 -11.86 -5.22
C HIS A 240 5.10 -11.01 -5.12
N ILE A 241 5.55 -10.71 -3.91
CA ILE A 241 6.81 -9.98 -3.69
C ILE A 241 7.99 -10.80 -4.21
N GLU A 242 8.03 -12.11 -3.93
CA GLU A 242 9.10 -12.98 -4.42
C GLU A 242 9.13 -13.04 -5.96
N GLN A 243 7.97 -13.20 -6.60
CA GLN A 243 7.85 -13.20 -8.07
C GLN A 243 8.29 -11.87 -8.66
N LEU A 244 7.91 -10.74 -8.07
CA LEU A 244 8.31 -9.42 -8.53
C LEU A 244 9.83 -9.23 -8.44
N LEU A 245 10.44 -9.66 -7.35
CA LEU A 245 11.90 -9.62 -7.16
C LEU A 245 12.62 -10.52 -8.17
N GLN A 246 12.06 -11.70 -8.46
CA GLN A 246 12.59 -12.59 -9.50
C GLN A 246 12.51 -11.96 -10.89
N LEU A 247 11.36 -11.41 -11.30
CA LEU A 247 11.21 -10.74 -12.60
C LEU A 247 12.17 -9.56 -12.74
N LYS A 248 12.38 -8.80 -11.66
CA LYS A 248 13.34 -7.70 -11.66
C LYS A 248 14.79 -8.20 -11.81
N GLN A 249 15.13 -9.32 -11.19
CA GLN A 249 16.43 -9.96 -11.37
C GLN A 249 16.63 -10.43 -12.82
N GLU A 250 15.62 -11.10 -13.39
CA GLU A 250 15.63 -11.56 -14.79
C GLU A 250 15.74 -10.39 -15.78
N ALA A 251 15.01 -9.31 -15.56
CA ALA A 251 15.08 -8.10 -16.38
C ALA A 251 16.48 -7.44 -16.32
N LEU A 252 17.10 -7.40 -15.13
CA LEU A 252 18.47 -6.89 -14.98
C LEU A 252 19.50 -7.78 -15.68
N LEU A 253 19.35 -9.11 -15.59
CA LEU A 253 20.21 -10.06 -16.31
C LEU A 253 20.05 -9.93 -17.83
N ALA A 254 18.82 -9.81 -18.33
CA ALA A 254 18.53 -9.58 -19.74
C ALA A 254 19.16 -8.26 -20.24
N ALA A 255 19.03 -7.17 -19.47
CA ALA A 255 19.66 -5.90 -19.82
C ALA A 255 21.19 -5.97 -19.83
N ILE A 256 21.81 -6.72 -18.91
CA ILE A 256 23.26 -6.97 -18.92
C ILE A 256 23.66 -7.75 -20.18
N ALA A 257 22.94 -8.83 -20.49
CA ALA A 257 23.18 -9.63 -21.69
C ALA A 257 23.03 -8.80 -22.98
N GLU A 258 22.06 -7.88 -23.03
CA GLU A 258 21.90 -6.92 -24.12
C GLU A 258 23.12 -5.99 -24.24
N LYS A 259 23.66 -5.49 -23.11
CA LYS A 259 24.90 -4.69 -23.12
C LYS A 259 26.12 -5.50 -23.55
N ASP A 260 26.21 -6.78 -23.18
CA ASP A 260 27.28 -7.66 -23.66
C ASP A 260 27.18 -7.92 -25.17
N ALA A 261 25.97 -8.14 -25.70
CA ALA A 261 25.74 -8.25 -27.14
C ALA A 261 26.10 -6.93 -27.87
N HIS A 262 25.73 -5.79 -27.31
CA HIS A 262 26.07 -4.48 -27.86
C HIS A 262 27.57 -4.23 -27.87
N LEU A 263 28.28 -4.58 -26.78
CA LEU A 263 29.75 -4.51 -26.73
C LEU A 263 30.39 -5.38 -27.81
N ALA A 264 29.93 -6.61 -27.98
CA ALA A 264 30.46 -7.50 -29.01
C ALA A 264 30.28 -6.94 -30.43
N LEU A 265 29.14 -6.28 -30.69
CA LEU A 265 28.89 -5.60 -31.97
C LEU A 265 29.82 -4.41 -32.19
N LEU A 266 29.98 -3.53 -31.18
CA LEU A 266 30.86 -2.37 -31.25
C LEU A 266 32.34 -2.76 -31.43
N GLU A 267 32.77 -3.82 -30.74
CA GLU A 267 34.13 -4.36 -30.87
C GLU A 267 34.36 -4.95 -32.27
N LYS A 268 33.36 -5.62 -32.85
CA LYS A 268 33.42 -6.15 -34.21
C LYS A 268 33.40 -5.05 -35.28
N SER A 269 32.64 -3.97 -35.06
CA SER A 269 32.55 -2.84 -35.98
C SER A 269 33.70 -1.83 -35.86
N ARG A 270 34.62 -2.01 -34.89
CA ARG A 270 35.70 -1.07 -34.56
C ARG A 270 35.18 0.33 -34.24
N ALA A 271 34.09 0.39 -33.48
CA ALA A 271 33.51 1.65 -33.01
C ALA A 271 34.51 2.46 -32.16
N PRO A 272 34.32 3.79 -32.02
CA PRO A 272 35.18 4.63 -31.20
C PRO A 272 35.30 4.10 -29.76
N ARG A 273 36.50 4.21 -29.18
CA ARG A 273 36.78 3.72 -27.82
C ARG A 273 35.86 4.33 -26.76
N GLU A 274 35.49 5.60 -26.93
CA GLU A 274 34.60 6.31 -26.03
C GLU A 274 33.19 5.68 -25.96
N GLU A 275 32.70 5.17 -27.08
CA GLU A 275 31.40 4.49 -27.17
C GLU A 275 31.46 3.13 -26.44
N ILE A 276 32.52 2.37 -26.68
CA ILE A 276 32.78 1.09 -25.99
C ILE A 276 32.89 1.31 -24.47
N ASP A 277 33.65 2.32 -24.04
CA ASP A 277 33.82 2.64 -22.62
C ASP A 277 32.50 3.09 -21.97
N THR A 278 31.67 3.82 -22.70
CA THR A 278 30.35 4.24 -22.22
C THR A 278 29.43 3.03 -21.99
N VAL A 279 29.40 2.07 -22.91
CA VAL A 279 28.61 0.85 -22.76
C VAL A 279 29.15 -0.02 -21.62
N ARG A 280 30.48 -0.10 -21.42
CA ARG A 280 31.09 -0.77 -20.26
C ARG A 280 30.65 -0.16 -18.93
N ARG A 281 30.68 1.17 -18.79
CA ARG A 281 30.19 1.87 -17.58
C ARG A 281 28.71 1.59 -17.31
N HIS A 282 27.88 1.56 -18.36
CA HIS A 282 26.46 1.21 -18.23
C HIS A 282 26.27 -0.23 -17.77
N LYS A 283 27.05 -1.19 -18.30
CA LYS A 283 27.04 -2.57 -17.83
C LYS A 283 27.43 -2.68 -16.35
N ASP A 284 28.50 -2.01 -15.93
CA ASP A 284 28.94 -2.00 -14.54
C ASP A 284 27.89 -1.41 -13.59
N ALA A 285 27.14 -0.41 -14.05
CA ALA A 285 26.00 0.13 -13.31
C ALA A 285 24.86 -0.88 -13.16
N LEU A 286 24.54 -1.64 -14.21
CA LEU A 286 23.54 -2.72 -14.14
C LEU A 286 23.98 -3.86 -13.23
N MET A 287 25.26 -4.26 -13.26
CA MET A 287 25.80 -5.28 -12.35
C MET A 287 25.74 -4.85 -10.89
N ARG A 288 26.04 -3.58 -10.58
CA ARG A 288 25.85 -3.03 -9.23
C ARG A 288 24.38 -3.06 -8.79
N LYS A 289 23.45 -2.72 -9.68
CA LYS A 289 22.00 -2.82 -9.41
C LYS A 289 21.57 -4.27 -9.15
N LEU A 290 22.06 -5.21 -9.95
CA LEU A 290 21.79 -6.64 -9.76
C LEU A 290 22.28 -7.15 -8.40
N LYS A 291 23.49 -6.75 -7.99
CA LYS A 291 24.03 -7.10 -6.68
C LYS A 291 23.14 -6.59 -5.54
N GLN A 292 22.74 -5.31 -5.59
CA GLN A 292 21.82 -4.73 -4.60
C GLN A 292 20.47 -5.44 -4.58
N GLU A 293 19.96 -5.87 -5.74
CA GLU A 293 18.69 -6.57 -5.80
C GLU A 293 18.76 -7.97 -5.19
N ASN A 294 19.86 -8.69 -5.42
CA ASN A 294 20.08 -10.00 -4.80
C ASN A 294 20.17 -9.89 -3.27
N GLU A 295 20.82 -8.84 -2.75
CA GLU A 295 20.86 -8.53 -1.31
C GLU A 295 19.46 -8.23 -0.76
N ARG A 296 18.66 -7.42 -1.47
CA ARG A 296 17.26 -7.14 -1.09
C ARG A 296 16.40 -8.41 -1.07
N ARG A 297 16.52 -9.27 -2.08
CA ARG A 297 15.79 -10.54 -2.14
C ARG A 297 16.12 -11.44 -0.95
N ALA A 298 17.40 -11.52 -0.58
CA ALA A 298 17.83 -12.29 0.58
C ALA A 298 17.26 -11.75 1.92
N MET A 299 17.03 -10.44 2.03
CA MET A 299 16.41 -9.84 3.22
C MET A 299 14.90 -10.10 3.31
N VAL A 300 14.20 -10.10 2.17
CA VAL A 300 12.72 -10.18 2.12
C VAL A 300 12.20 -11.63 2.13
N VAL A 301 12.95 -12.56 1.55
CA VAL A 301 12.54 -13.98 1.42
C VAL A 301 12.97 -14.81 2.64
N ARG A 302 13.69 -14.24 3.61
CA ARG A 302 14.09 -14.97 4.82
C ARG A 302 12.83 -15.38 5.61
N PRO A 303 12.59 -16.69 5.84
CA PRO A 303 11.45 -17.11 6.63
C PRO A 303 11.61 -16.56 8.05
N GLU A 304 10.52 -16.04 8.62
CA GLU A 304 10.39 -15.72 10.05
C GLU A 304 10.43 -17.01 10.91
N SER A 305 11.41 -17.87 10.71
CA SER A 305 11.73 -18.94 11.65
C SER A 305 12.75 -18.38 12.65
N THR A 306 12.22 -17.75 13.71
CA THR A 306 12.75 -17.70 15.10
C THR A 306 12.24 -16.49 15.91
N ALA A 307 11.43 -15.58 15.37
CA ALA A 307 11.07 -14.34 16.09
C ALA A 307 9.82 -14.43 17.00
N SER A 308 9.11 -15.55 17.03
CA SER A 308 7.98 -15.72 17.96
C SER A 308 7.90 -17.17 18.46
N MET A 309 8.79 -17.50 19.39
CA MET A 309 8.53 -18.55 20.37
C MET A 309 8.61 -17.89 21.74
N VAL A 310 7.55 -17.17 22.11
CA VAL A 310 7.30 -16.84 23.52
C VAL A 310 7.08 -18.18 24.21
N GLN A 311 8.11 -18.67 24.92
CA GLN A 311 7.98 -19.77 25.87
C GLN A 311 7.00 -19.36 26.97
N PRO A 312 5.93 -20.13 27.25
CA PRO A 312 5.24 -20.04 28.50
C PRO A 312 5.91 -20.98 29.52
N GLY A 313 6.28 -20.43 30.68
CA GLY A 313 6.37 -21.20 31.91
C GLY A 313 7.72 -21.81 32.28
N GLY A 314 8.33 -21.23 33.32
CA GLY A 314 9.49 -21.78 34.01
C GLY A 314 9.80 -21.08 35.32
N ALA A 315 8.77 -20.69 36.09
CA ALA A 315 8.93 -20.27 37.48
C ALA A 315 7.91 -21.03 38.33
N THR A 316 8.37 -22.11 38.94
CA THR A 316 7.69 -22.84 40.01
C THR A 316 7.53 -21.94 41.22
N VAL A 317 6.37 -21.28 41.34
CA VAL A 317 5.92 -20.70 42.61
C VAL A 317 5.06 -21.74 43.30
N ALA A 318 5.54 -22.17 44.46
CA ALA A 318 4.90 -23.12 45.35
C ALA A 318 3.47 -22.68 45.71
N VAL A 319 2.56 -23.66 45.66
CA VAL A 319 1.17 -23.56 46.12
C VAL A 319 1.16 -23.24 47.62
N GLY A 320 0.82 -22.00 47.96
CA GLY A 320 0.38 -21.62 49.30
C GLY A 320 -1.12 -21.90 49.43
N GLY A 321 -1.50 -22.63 50.48
CA GLY A 321 -2.89 -23.00 50.78
C GLY A 321 -3.81 -21.80 51.10
N PRO A 322 -5.12 -22.06 51.29
CA PRO A 322 -6.14 -21.02 51.31
C PRO A 322 -6.11 -20.25 52.65
N THR A 323 -5.93 -18.93 52.58
CA THR A 323 -6.15 -18.02 53.70
C THR A 323 -7.65 -17.74 53.88
N PRO A 324 -8.16 -17.74 55.13
CA PRO A 324 -9.59 -17.58 55.38
C PRO A 324 -10.03 -16.12 55.25
N PHE A 325 -11.23 -15.96 54.67
CA PHE A 325 -11.98 -14.73 54.50
C PHE A 325 -12.36 -14.13 55.86
N ILE A 326 -11.79 -12.97 56.20
CA ILE A 326 -12.21 -12.16 57.35
C ILE A 326 -13.25 -11.15 56.86
N SER A 327 -14.49 -11.32 57.31
CA SER A 327 -15.57 -10.37 57.11
C SER A 327 -15.39 -9.15 58.00
N GLN A 328 -15.33 -7.94 57.41
CA GLN A 328 -15.52 -6.69 58.15
C GLN A 328 -17.02 -6.34 58.22
N PRO A 329 -17.54 -5.89 59.38
CA PRO A 329 -18.89 -5.39 59.48
C PRO A 329 -18.99 -3.95 58.98
N SER A 330 -20.02 -3.69 58.19
CA SER A 330 -20.39 -2.36 57.67
C SER A 330 -21.05 -1.52 58.77
N SER A 331 -20.47 -0.36 59.06
CA SER A 331 -21.01 0.62 60.03
C SER A 331 -22.20 1.34 59.42
N ARG A 332 -23.41 0.95 59.84
CA ARG A 332 -24.67 1.60 59.50
C ARG A 332 -24.84 2.90 60.28
N GLN A 333 -25.24 3.95 59.55
CA GLN A 333 -25.57 5.30 60.01
C GLN A 333 -26.67 5.37 61.09
N GLY A 334 -26.53 6.36 61.96
CA GLY A 334 -27.54 6.99 62.83
C GLY A 334 -26.79 8.05 63.66
N ASN A 335 -27.20 9.30 63.88
CA ASN A 335 -28.45 10.05 63.78
C ASN A 335 -28.05 11.49 63.35
N GLY A 336 -28.84 12.34 62.70
CA GLY A 336 -30.19 12.78 63.07
C GLY A 336 -30.12 13.80 64.21
N SER A 337 -30.35 15.09 63.94
CA SER A 337 -31.16 16.02 64.78
C SER A 337 -31.17 17.46 64.24
N PHE A 338 -32.39 17.99 64.16
CA PHE A 338 -32.88 19.35 64.41
C PHE A 338 -32.25 20.56 63.73
#